data_AF-A0A6P0NZB4-F1
#
_entry.id   AF-A0A6P0NZB4-F1
#
_cell.length_a   1.000
_cell.length_b   1.000
_cell.length_c   1.000
_cell.angle_alpha   90.00
_cell.angle_beta   90.00
_cell.angle_gamma   90.00
#
_symmetry.space_group_name_H-M   'P 1'
#
loop_
_entity.id
_entity.type
_entity.pdbx_description
1 polymer ?
#
loop_
_entity_poly.entity_id
_entity_poly.type
_entity_poly.pdbx_seq_one_letter_code
_entity_poly.pdbx_strand_id
1 'polypeptide(L)'
;MQHHRSSIQSQQIWWDLFKQQHNNLTNKQVKIEYIKLKLGEQYCSINKLIDKDFMIVSEIDLAVNLGEILDNLNIPYYLGGGLGSSFWGERRQTEDANIAVILEPEKVEQLIAALAKEFDVSEVAIDDAMRGSNNTFNVIHTASVIKADIYPIKQSNDFDLSAMSRRKQVKLFSTNKLIYIVSPEDIVLQKLRWYKIADNYSQKQWRDVLGVLKARRKILDFNYLRLWSNYLKLTPELEKAFDETNVVG
;
A
#
# COMPACT_ATOMS: atom_id res chain seq x y z
N MET A 1 10.39 5.50 17.08
CA MET A 1 9.52 6.46 17.80
C MET A 1 9.72 7.90 17.33
N GLN A 2 10.96 8.43 17.28
CA GLN A 2 11.24 9.80 16.79
C GLN A 2 10.79 10.03 15.33
N HIS A 3 11.01 9.05 14.45
CA HIS A 3 10.79 9.25 13.00
C HIS A 3 9.36 9.08 12.48
N HIS A 4 8.43 8.54 13.27
CA HIS A 4 7.00 8.51 12.91
C HIS A 4 6.34 9.80 13.39
N ARG A 5 6.68 10.25 14.61
CA ARG A 5 6.35 11.59 15.08
C ARG A 5 6.91 12.68 14.16
N SER A 6 8.12 12.52 13.62
CA SER A 6 8.67 13.47 12.65
C SER A 6 7.89 13.52 11.33
N SER A 7 7.32 12.39 10.88
CA SER A 7 6.49 12.34 9.67
C SER A 7 5.20 13.13 9.87
N ILE A 8 4.47 12.85 10.95
CA ILE A 8 3.23 13.57 11.30
C ILE A 8 3.53 15.06 11.52
N GLN A 9 4.63 15.38 12.22
CA GLN A 9 5.04 16.76 12.42
C GLN A 9 5.41 17.47 11.11
N SER A 10 6.09 16.78 10.19
CA SER A 10 6.41 17.34 8.88
C SER A 10 5.17 17.58 8.03
N GLN A 11 4.18 16.68 8.09
CA GLN A 11 2.87 16.87 7.44
C GLN A 11 2.10 18.03 8.07
N GLN A 12 2.19 18.22 9.39
CA GLN A 12 1.58 19.37 10.08
C GLN A 12 2.19 20.69 9.65
N ILE A 13 3.51 20.78 9.65
CA ILE A 13 4.21 21.98 9.17
C ILE A 13 3.84 22.27 7.72
N TRP A 14 3.83 21.24 6.86
CA TRP A 14 3.43 21.40 5.47
C TRP A 14 1.98 21.89 5.33
N TRP A 15 1.05 21.33 6.10
CA TRP A 15 -0.36 21.76 6.09
C TRP A 15 -0.55 23.21 6.55
N ASP A 16 0.20 23.64 7.57
CA ASP A 16 0.16 25.02 8.04
C ASP A 16 0.71 25.99 6.99
N LEU A 17 1.80 25.62 6.30
CA LEU A 17 2.35 26.38 5.17
C LEU A 17 1.37 26.43 3.99
N PHE A 18 0.70 25.31 3.69
CA PHE A 18 -0.30 25.24 2.63
C PHE A 18 -1.49 26.16 2.92
N LYS A 19 -2.05 26.12 4.14
CA LYS A 19 -3.09 27.08 4.58
C LYS A 19 -2.62 28.53 4.48
N GLN A 20 -1.35 28.82 4.82
CA GLN A 20 -0.80 30.16 4.73
C GLN A 20 -0.75 30.68 3.28
N GLN A 21 -0.44 29.82 2.31
CA GLN A 21 -0.46 30.16 0.87
C GLN A 21 -1.89 30.44 0.36
N HIS A 22 -2.90 29.88 1.02
CA HIS A 22 -4.32 30.01 0.69
C HIS A 22 -5.11 30.77 1.76
N ASN A 23 -4.50 31.76 2.41
CA ASN A 23 -5.06 32.47 3.56
C ASN A 23 -6.33 33.30 3.27
N ASN A 24 -6.66 33.51 2.00
CA ASN A 24 -7.88 34.16 1.52
C ASN A 24 -9.06 33.20 1.35
N LEU A 25 -8.85 31.89 1.52
CA LEU A 25 -9.85 30.85 1.35
C LEU A 25 -10.41 30.38 2.70
N THR A 26 -11.66 29.91 2.69
CA THR A 26 -12.24 29.18 3.84
C THR A 26 -11.58 27.81 3.99
N ASN A 27 -11.64 27.20 5.18
CA ASN A 27 -11.10 25.84 5.41
C ASN A 27 -11.63 24.81 4.40
N LYS A 28 -12.91 24.90 4.03
CA LYS A 28 -13.54 24.03 3.02
C LYS A 28 -12.91 24.21 1.64
N GLN A 29 -12.67 25.45 1.23
CA GLN A 29 -12.01 25.76 -0.05
C GLN A 29 -10.53 25.34 -0.04
N VAL A 30 -9.80 25.56 1.05
CA VAL A 30 -8.42 25.04 1.20
C VAL A 30 -8.40 23.52 1.08
N LYS A 31 -9.38 22.82 1.67
CA LYS A 31 -9.48 21.36 1.54
C LYS A 31 -9.74 20.92 0.09
N ILE A 32 -10.56 21.66 -0.66
CA ILE A 32 -10.78 21.39 -2.10
C ILE A 32 -9.48 21.56 -2.90
N GLU A 33 -8.71 22.64 -2.66
CA GLU A 33 -7.40 22.82 -3.31
C GLU A 33 -6.43 21.68 -2.95
N TYR A 34 -6.46 21.21 -1.71
CA TYR A 34 -5.66 20.06 -1.29
C TYR A 34 -6.08 18.76 -1.97
N ILE A 35 -7.39 18.48 -2.07
CA ILE A 35 -7.93 17.32 -2.80
C ILE A 35 -7.50 17.38 -4.26
N LYS A 36 -7.62 18.55 -4.90
CA LYS A 36 -7.19 18.78 -6.28
C LYS A 36 -5.71 18.48 -6.47
N LEU A 37 -4.85 18.98 -5.57
CA LEU A 37 -3.41 18.74 -5.61
C LEU A 37 -3.05 17.25 -5.42
N LYS A 38 -3.73 16.56 -4.50
CA LYS A 38 -3.37 15.19 -4.10
C LYS A 38 -3.99 14.09 -4.95
N LEU A 39 -5.26 14.24 -5.31
CA LEU A 39 -6.04 13.20 -5.97
C LEU A 39 -6.46 13.60 -7.39
N GLY A 40 -6.49 14.90 -7.70
CA GLY A 40 -6.95 15.45 -8.98
C GLY A 40 -8.36 16.06 -8.90
N GLU A 41 -8.72 16.83 -9.93
CA GLU A 41 -9.97 17.60 -9.98
C GLU A 41 -11.24 16.74 -9.88
N GLN A 42 -11.19 15.49 -10.35
CA GLN A 42 -12.31 14.57 -10.34
C GLN A 42 -12.82 14.21 -8.94
N TYR A 43 -12.00 14.40 -7.90
CA TYR A 43 -12.36 14.14 -6.50
C TYR A 43 -12.94 15.37 -5.77
N CYS A 44 -12.89 16.55 -6.40
CA CYS A 44 -13.36 17.81 -5.80
C CYS A 44 -14.90 17.93 -5.72
N SER A 45 -15.65 16.97 -6.27
CA SER A 45 -17.10 16.90 -6.18
C SER A 45 -17.60 15.96 -5.08
N ILE A 46 -16.70 15.23 -4.41
CA ILE A 46 -17.07 14.25 -3.39
C ILE A 46 -17.29 14.95 -2.04
N ASN A 47 -18.55 15.27 -1.72
CA ASN A 47 -18.93 15.96 -0.48
C ASN A 47 -18.35 15.29 0.78
N LYS A 48 -18.29 13.95 0.80
CA LYS A 48 -17.73 13.18 1.91
C LYS A 48 -16.26 13.52 2.20
N LEU A 49 -15.48 13.83 1.17
CA LEU A 49 -14.10 14.30 1.33
C LEU A 49 -14.09 15.77 1.80
N ILE A 50 -14.94 16.60 1.23
CA ILE A 50 -14.92 18.05 1.44
C ILE A 50 -15.42 18.45 2.84
N ASP A 51 -16.47 17.79 3.34
CA ASP A 51 -17.20 18.21 4.54
C ASP A 51 -16.55 17.73 5.85
N LYS A 52 -15.57 16.81 5.76
CA LYS A 52 -14.81 16.37 6.92
C LYS A 52 -13.72 17.37 7.26
N ASP A 53 -13.46 17.61 8.54
CA ASP A 53 -12.27 18.36 8.94
C ASP A 53 -11.00 17.62 8.54
N PHE A 54 -9.98 18.37 8.14
CA PHE A 54 -8.70 17.79 7.75
C PHE A 54 -8.00 17.20 8.98
N MET A 55 -7.57 15.94 8.86
CA MET A 55 -6.83 15.24 9.91
C MET A 55 -5.51 14.74 9.35
N ILE A 56 -4.43 14.97 10.11
CA ILE A 56 -3.11 14.46 9.76
C ILE A 56 -2.99 13.03 10.27
N VAL A 57 -2.74 12.14 9.32
CA VAL A 57 -2.60 10.70 9.53
C VAL A 57 -1.47 10.23 8.61
N SER A 58 -0.68 9.24 9.03
CA SER A 58 0.31 8.64 8.13
C SER A 58 -0.27 7.47 7.34
N GLU A 59 0.33 7.14 6.20
CA GLU A 59 -0.07 6.00 5.35
C GLU A 59 0.01 4.67 6.11
N ILE A 60 0.96 4.54 7.05
CA ILE A 60 1.08 3.35 7.89
C ILE A 60 -0.02 3.26 8.96
N ASP A 61 -0.43 4.38 9.56
CA ASP A 61 -1.57 4.36 10.49
C ASP A 61 -2.85 3.97 9.75
N LEU A 62 -2.99 4.45 8.52
CA LEU A 62 -4.11 4.09 7.68
C LEU A 62 -4.13 2.60 7.35
N ALA A 63 -2.97 2.04 6.97
CA ALA A 63 -2.86 0.61 6.71
C ALA A 63 -3.19 -0.24 7.93
N VAL A 64 -2.89 0.25 9.13
CA VAL A 64 -3.23 -0.43 10.40
C VAL A 64 -4.72 -0.38 10.68
N ASN A 65 -5.36 0.78 10.50
CA ASN A 65 -6.81 0.91 10.62
C ASN A 65 -7.54 -0.01 9.63
N LEU A 66 -7.14 0.02 8.35
CA LEU A 66 -7.67 -0.89 7.33
C LEU A 66 -7.45 -2.36 7.70
N GLY A 67 -6.28 -2.69 8.24
CA GLY A 67 -5.98 -4.03 8.72
C GLY A 67 -6.93 -4.51 9.82
N GLU A 68 -7.24 -3.66 10.80
CA GLU A 68 -8.20 -3.98 11.86
C GLU A 68 -9.62 -4.19 11.31
N ILE A 69 -10.04 -3.38 10.34
CA ILE A 69 -11.33 -3.55 9.65
C ILE A 69 -11.38 -4.92 8.95
N LEU A 70 -10.32 -5.28 8.23
CA LEU A 70 -10.22 -6.55 7.50
C LEU A 70 -10.17 -7.76 8.44
N ASP A 71 -9.40 -7.68 9.53
CA ASP A 71 -9.35 -8.71 10.58
C ASP A 71 -10.74 -8.93 11.20
N ASN A 72 -11.46 -7.86 11.56
CA ASN A 72 -12.81 -7.96 12.14
C ASN A 72 -13.83 -8.62 11.20
N LEU A 73 -13.64 -8.47 9.88
CA LEU A 73 -14.48 -9.09 8.86
C LEU A 73 -14.03 -10.50 8.47
N ASN A 74 -12.91 -10.97 9.02
CA ASN A 74 -12.20 -12.19 8.63
C ASN A 74 -11.81 -12.22 7.14
N ILE A 75 -11.35 -11.09 6.61
CA ILE A 75 -10.86 -10.96 5.23
C ILE A 75 -9.33 -11.10 5.26
N PRO A 76 -8.74 -12.19 4.71
CA PRO A 76 -7.28 -12.33 4.66
C PRO A 76 -6.66 -11.18 3.88
N TYR A 77 -5.63 -10.55 4.45
CA TYR A 77 -4.96 -9.43 3.82
C TYR A 77 -3.46 -9.41 4.13
N TYR A 78 -2.69 -8.65 3.36
CA TYR A 78 -1.36 -8.20 3.77
C TYR A 78 -1.06 -6.79 3.23
N LEU A 79 -0.26 -6.05 4.00
CA LEU A 79 0.35 -4.80 3.55
C LEU A 79 1.55 -5.08 2.63
N GLY A 80 1.55 -4.46 1.45
CA GLY A 80 2.59 -4.59 0.43
C GLY A 80 3.10 -3.23 -0.08
N GLY A 81 3.43 -3.17 -1.37
CA GLY A 81 3.83 -1.94 -2.04
C GLY A 81 5.04 -1.24 -1.40
N GLY A 82 4.99 0.09 -1.31
CA GLY A 82 6.11 0.87 -0.77
C GLY A 82 6.32 0.77 0.74
N LEU A 83 5.24 0.59 1.50
CA LEU A 83 5.33 0.36 2.94
C LEU A 83 5.93 -1.03 3.22
N GLY A 84 5.51 -2.05 2.46
CA GLY A 84 6.08 -3.40 2.50
C GLY A 84 7.58 -3.43 2.20
N SER A 85 8.01 -2.78 1.12
CA SER A 85 9.44 -2.70 0.78
C SER A 85 10.24 -1.91 1.81
N SER A 86 9.68 -0.83 2.35
CA SER A 86 10.33 -0.02 3.41
C SER A 86 10.50 -0.79 4.72
N PHE A 87 9.63 -1.75 5.03
CA PHE A 87 9.76 -2.57 6.23
C PHE A 87 10.91 -3.58 6.11
N TRP A 88 11.05 -4.20 4.93
CA TRP A 88 12.05 -5.23 4.71
C TRP A 88 13.40 -4.67 4.25
N GLY A 89 13.44 -3.53 3.57
CA GLY A 89 14.63 -2.96 2.95
C GLY A 89 14.89 -1.51 3.37
N GLU A 90 15.21 -0.67 2.39
CA GLU A 90 15.48 0.75 2.61
C GLU A 90 14.15 1.51 2.82
N ARG A 91 14.09 2.31 3.89
CA ARG A 91 12.92 3.16 4.14
C ARG A 91 12.85 4.26 3.09
N ARG A 92 11.68 4.43 2.48
CA ARG A 92 11.40 5.56 1.59
C ARG A 92 10.05 6.20 1.88
N GLN A 93 9.86 7.40 1.36
CA GLN A 93 8.55 8.03 1.32
C GLN A 93 7.66 7.27 0.32
N THR A 94 6.40 7.08 0.70
CA THR A 94 5.35 6.50 -0.13
C THR A 94 4.07 7.27 0.12
N GLU A 95 3.26 7.45 -0.90
CA GLU A 95 2.10 8.34 -0.88
C GLU A 95 0.79 7.57 -0.64
N ASP A 96 0.88 6.25 -0.69
CA ASP A 96 -0.21 5.31 -0.78
C ASP A 96 0.05 4.06 0.07
N ALA A 97 -1.00 3.57 0.73
CA ALA A 97 -1.00 2.24 1.33
C ALA A 97 -1.47 1.21 0.30
N ASN A 98 -0.72 0.13 0.11
CA ASN A 98 -1.09 -0.93 -0.85
C ASN A 98 -1.42 -2.19 -0.07
N ILE A 99 -2.65 -2.68 -0.15
CA ILE A 99 -3.13 -3.84 0.60
C ILE A 99 -3.68 -4.88 -0.37
N ALA A 100 -3.14 -6.10 -0.33
CA ALA A 100 -3.73 -7.22 -1.05
C ALA A 100 -4.73 -7.94 -0.16
N VAL A 101 -5.85 -8.39 -0.74
CA VAL A 101 -6.94 -9.05 -0.01
C VAL A 101 -7.43 -10.30 -0.73
N ILE A 102 -7.84 -11.33 0.01
CA ILE A 102 -8.74 -12.36 -0.52
C ILE A 102 -10.15 -11.89 -0.18
N LEU A 103 -10.79 -11.19 -1.12
CA LEU A 103 -12.14 -10.67 -0.96
C LEU A 103 -13.14 -11.61 -1.62
N GLU A 104 -14.04 -12.16 -0.83
CA GLU A 104 -15.15 -12.98 -1.30
C GLU A 104 -16.36 -12.08 -1.65
N PRO A 105 -17.14 -12.38 -2.71
CA PRO A 105 -18.31 -11.57 -3.09
C PRO A 105 -19.28 -11.30 -1.94
N GLU A 106 -19.48 -12.28 -1.06
CA GLU A 106 -20.39 -12.23 0.09
C GLU A 106 -19.93 -11.24 1.18
N LYS A 107 -18.65 -10.83 1.14
CA LYS A 107 -18.05 -9.89 2.09
C LYS A 107 -18.01 -8.45 1.59
N VAL A 108 -18.35 -8.21 0.33
CA VAL A 108 -18.26 -6.87 -0.30
C VAL A 108 -19.15 -5.85 0.41
N GLU A 109 -20.43 -6.17 0.65
CA GLU A 109 -21.35 -5.26 1.33
C GLU A 109 -20.91 -4.97 2.77
N GLN A 110 -20.44 -5.99 3.49
CA GLN A 110 -19.91 -5.84 4.85
C GLN A 110 -18.66 -4.93 4.88
N LEU A 111 -17.78 -5.08 3.90
CA LEU A 111 -16.59 -4.23 3.76
C LEU A 111 -16.97 -2.78 3.49
N ILE A 112 -17.89 -2.53 2.54
CA ILE A 112 -18.38 -1.17 2.24
C ILE A 112 -18.99 -0.54 3.49
N ALA A 113 -19.86 -1.26 4.19
CA ALA A 113 -20.50 -0.79 5.42
C ALA A 113 -19.47 -0.44 6.52
N ALA A 114 -18.45 -1.28 6.71
CA ALA A 114 -17.39 -1.03 7.68
C ALA A 114 -16.52 0.20 7.31
N LEU A 115 -16.27 0.42 6.02
CA LEU A 115 -15.50 1.55 5.50
C LEU A 115 -16.30 2.86 5.52
N ALA A 116 -17.63 2.80 5.41
CA ALA A 116 -18.50 3.94 5.13
C ALA A 116 -18.36 5.12 6.10
N LYS A 117 -17.92 4.90 7.35
CA LYS A 117 -17.75 5.97 8.34
C LYS A 117 -16.57 6.89 8.05
N GLU A 118 -15.44 6.32 7.64
CA GLU A 118 -14.13 7.00 7.59
C GLU A 118 -13.56 7.08 6.18
N PHE A 119 -14.03 6.22 5.28
CA PHE A 119 -13.51 6.08 3.93
C PHE A 119 -14.57 6.35 2.89
N ASP A 120 -14.14 6.96 1.79
CA ASP A 120 -14.86 6.99 0.53
C ASP A 120 -14.40 5.80 -0.34
N VAL A 121 -15.36 5.10 -0.94
CA VAL A 121 -15.10 3.93 -1.79
C VAL A 121 -16.20 3.83 -2.85
N SER A 122 -15.82 3.48 -4.08
CA SER A 122 -16.76 3.30 -5.19
C SER A 122 -17.16 1.83 -5.29
N GLU A 123 -18.45 1.54 -5.16
CA GLU A 123 -19.00 0.18 -5.34
C GLU A 123 -18.73 -0.34 -6.75
N VAL A 124 -18.87 0.53 -7.77
CA VAL A 124 -18.55 0.20 -9.16
C VAL A 124 -17.08 -0.18 -9.31
N ALA A 125 -16.17 0.52 -8.62
CA ALA A 125 -14.75 0.19 -8.68
C ALA A 125 -14.45 -1.16 -7.99
N ILE A 126 -15.14 -1.49 -6.90
CA ILE A 126 -15.03 -2.82 -6.27
C ILE A 126 -15.53 -3.89 -7.24
N ASP A 127 -16.70 -3.69 -7.85
CA ASP A 127 -17.27 -4.63 -8.81
C ASP A 127 -16.35 -4.88 -10.00
N ASP A 128 -15.79 -3.81 -10.58
CA ASP A 128 -14.81 -3.88 -11.66
C ASP A 128 -13.56 -4.65 -11.23
N ALA A 129 -13.04 -4.32 -10.04
CA ALA A 129 -11.89 -5.00 -9.47
C ALA A 129 -12.18 -6.47 -9.22
N MET A 130 -13.38 -6.83 -8.78
CA MET A 130 -13.81 -8.20 -8.50
C MET A 130 -14.06 -9.01 -9.79
N ARG A 131 -14.58 -8.40 -10.85
CA ARG A 131 -14.75 -9.01 -12.17
C ARG A 131 -13.46 -9.11 -12.98
N GLY A 132 -12.43 -8.32 -12.61
CA GLY A 132 -11.13 -8.32 -13.26
C GLY A 132 -11.03 -7.37 -14.46
N SER A 133 -12.02 -6.49 -14.67
CA SER A 133 -11.88 -5.35 -15.60
C SER A 133 -10.87 -4.34 -15.08
N ASN A 134 -10.68 -4.28 -13.76
CA ASN A 134 -9.55 -3.64 -13.10
C ASN A 134 -8.89 -4.63 -12.11
N ASN A 135 -7.63 -4.41 -11.75
CA ASN A 135 -6.90 -5.26 -10.80
C ASN A 135 -6.87 -4.69 -9.37
N THR A 136 -7.42 -3.50 -9.18
CA THR A 136 -7.40 -2.76 -7.91
C THR A 136 -8.62 -1.86 -7.80
N PHE A 137 -8.99 -1.49 -6.57
CA PHE A 137 -9.89 -0.38 -6.30
C PHE A 137 -9.31 0.47 -5.17
N ASN A 138 -9.74 1.72 -5.10
CA ASN A 138 -9.24 2.66 -4.10
C ASN A 138 -10.23 2.86 -2.96
N VAL A 139 -9.68 2.99 -1.75
CA VAL A 139 -10.38 3.55 -0.59
C VAL A 139 -9.66 4.83 -0.18
N ILE A 140 -10.40 5.89 0.07
CA ILE A 140 -9.84 7.21 0.39
C ILE A 140 -10.27 7.59 1.79
N HIS A 141 -9.30 7.80 2.68
CA HIS A 141 -9.60 8.28 4.02
C HIS A 141 -10.09 9.72 3.95
N THR A 142 -11.34 9.94 4.34
CA THR A 142 -12.07 11.19 4.09
C THR A 142 -11.47 12.41 4.81
N ALA A 143 -10.91 12.19 6.01
CA ALA A 143 -10.32 13.28 6.79
C ALA A 143 -8.91 13.66 6.30
N SER A 144 -8.06 12.68 5.97
CA SER A 144 -6.66 12.94 5.56
C SER A 144 -6.44 13.05 4.05
N VAL A 145 -7.43 12.63 3.24
CA VAL A 145 -7.34 12.57 1.77
C VAL A 145 -6.22 11.62 1.31
N ILE A 146 -5.83 10.66 2.16
CA ILE A 146 -4.86 9.62 1.81
C ILE A 146 -5.59 8.49 1.11
N LYS A 147 -5.00 8.02 0.01
CA LYS A 147 -5.50 6.90 -0.77
C LYS A 147 -4.83 5.60 -0.32
N ALA A 148 -5.61 4.53 -0.22
CA ALA A 148 -5.10 3.18 -0.21
C ALA A 148 -5.58 2.43 -1.46
N ASP A 149 -4.67 1.71 -2.09
CA ASP A 149 -4.92 0.83 -3.22
C ASP A 149 -5.16 -0.59 -2.67
N ILE A 150 -6.34 -1.15 -2.96
CA ILE A 150 -6.76 -2.48 -2.52
C ILE A 150 -6.71 -3.42 -3.71
N TYR A 151 -5.96 -4.52 -3.60
CA TYR A 151 -5.73 -5.49 -4.65
C TYR A 151 -6.42 -6.82 -4.34
N PRO A 152 -7.60 -7.11 -4.93
CA PRO A 152 -8.24 -8.42 -4.80
C PRO A 152 -7.39 -9.51 -5.48
N ILE A 153 -6.94 -10.48 -4.71
CA ILE A 153 -6.24 -11.65 -5.22
C ILE A 153 -7.24 -12.58 -5.88
N LYS A 154 -6.98 -12.93 -7.13
CA LYS A 154 -7.80 -13.87 -7.90
C LYS A 154 -7.42 -15.31 -7.56
N GLN A 155 -8.41 -16.19 -7.55
CA GLN A 155 -8.19 -17.63 -7.31
C GLN A 155 -7.31 -18.29 -8.38
N SER A 156 -7.22 -17.69 -9.58
CA SER A 156 -6.33 -18.14 -10.66
C SER A 156 -4.88 -17.69 -10.52
N ASN A 157 -4.52 -16.97 -9.46
CA ASN A 157 -3.18 -16.40 -9.28
C ASN A 157 -2.42 -17.12 -8.17
N ASP A 158 -1.79 -18.24 -8.54
CA ASP A 158 -1.07 -19.13 -7.62
C ASP A 158 0.00 -18.40 -6.80
N PHE A 159 0.72 -17.46 -7.42
CA PHE A 159 1.77 -16.70 -6.75
C PHE A 159 1.22 -15.82 -5.63
N ASP A 160 0.19 -15.03 -5.93
CA ASP A 160 -0.35 -14.10 -4.94
C ASP A 160 -1.11 -14.87 -3.82
N LEU A 161 -1.70 -16.03 -4.12
CA LEU A 161 -2.23 -16.95 -3.10
C LEU A 161 -1.12 -17.53 -2.21
N SER A 162 0.01 -17.95 -2.79
CA SER A 162 1.19 -18.38 -2.04
C SER A 162 1.70 -17.26 -1.12
N ALA A 163 1.82 -16.03 -1.64
CA ALA A 163 2.23 -14.87 -0.87
C ALA A 163 1.28 -14.59 0.31
N MET A 164 -0.04 -14.68 0.08
CA MET A 164 -1.05 -14.54 1.13
C MET A 164 -0.91 -15.59 2.23
N SER A 165 -0.61 -16.84 1.88
CA SER A 165 -0.38 -17.91 2.87
C SER A 165 0.89 -17.70 3.69
N ARG A 166 1.89 -17.01 3.13
CA ARG A 166 3.21 -16.76 3.73
C ARG A 166 3.34 -15.40 4.42
N ARG A 167 2.28 -14.58 4.42
CA ARG A 167 2.25 -13.28 5.09
C ARG A 167 2.75 -13.37 6.53
N LYS A 168 3.42 -12.31 6.99
CA LYS A 168 4.02 -12.24 8.32
C LYS A 168 3.18 -11.33 9.20
N GLN A 169 2.78 -11.81 10.38
CA GLN A 169 2.15 -10.96 11.38
C GLN A 169 3.23 -10.18 12.12
N VAL A 170 3.07 -8.87 12.22
CA VAL A 170 4.00 -7.96 12.88
C VAL A 170 3.27 -7.19 13.97
N LYS A 171 3.90 -7.08 15.15
CA LYS A 171 3.39 -6.26 16.25
C LYS A 171 4.00 -4.86 16.21
N LEU A 172 3.14 -3.86 16.24
CA LEU A 172 3.52 -2.47 16.33
C LEU A 172 3.75 -2.08 17.79
N PHE A 173 5.00 -1.88 18.18
CA PHE A 173 5.35 -1.55 19.57
C PHE A 173 4.69 -0.26 20.09
N SER A 174 4.37 0.71 19.21
CA SER A 174 3.78 1.99 19.60
C SER A 174 2.30 1.88 19.99
N THR A 175 1.57 0.96 19.39
CA THR A 175 0.11 0.84 19.55
C THR A 175 -0.32 -0.52 20.10
N ASN A 176 0.63 -1.46 20.23
CA ASN A 176 0.39 -2.89 20.49
C ASN A 176 -0.53 -3.59 19.47
N LYS A 177 -0.87 -2.92 18.36
CA LYS A 177 -1.68 -3.49 17.27
C LYS A 177 -0.88 -4.48 16.46
N LEU A 178 -1.58 -5.40 15.82
CA LEU A 178 -1.01 -6.37 14.89
C LEU A 178 -1.36 -5.94 13.46
N ILE A 179 -0.48 -6.27 12.52
CA ILE A 179 -0.75 -6.11 11.09
C ILE A 179 -0.08 -7.24 10.33
N TYR A 180 -0.73 -7.73 9.28
CA TYR A 180 -0.09 -8.63 8.33
C TYR A 180 0.68 -7.86 7.26
N ILE A 181 1.92 -8.27 7.01
CA ILE A 181 2.78 -7.72 5.96
C ILE A 181 3.21 -8.84 5.02
N VAL A 182 3.39 -8.52 3.74
CA VAL A 182 3.97 -9.42 2.74
C VAL A 182 5.33 -9.96 3.21
N SER A 183 5.72 -11.17 2.81
CA SER A 183 7.05 -11.71 3.14
C SER A 183 8.18 -10.95 2.41
N PRO A 184 9.43 -11.01 2.88
CA PRO A 184 10.55 -10.38 2.18
C PRO A 184 10.84 -11.01 0.81
N GLU A 185 10.54 -12.29 0.60
CA GLU A 185 10.69 -12.92 -0.72
C GLU A 185 9.61 -12.44 -1.70
N ASP A 186 8.36 -12.40 -1.23
CA ASP A 186 7.21 -12.03 -2.06
C ASP A 186 7.27 -10.55 -2.45
N ILE A 187 7.77 -9.66 -1.58
CA ILE A 187 8.00 -8.26 -1.98
C ILE A 187 9.07 -8.15 -3.06
N VAL A 188 10.16 -8.93 -3.02
CA VAL A 188 11.17 -8.94 -4.08
C VAL A 188 10.54 -9.34 -5.41
N LEU A 189 9.79 -10.44 -5.43
CA LEU A 189 9.15 -10.94 -6.64
C LEU A 189 8.09 -9.97 -7.19
N GLN A 190 7.25 -9.38 -6.33
CA GLN A 190 6.27 -8.36 -6.74
C GLN A 190 6.94 -7.12 -7.35
N LYS A 191 8.05 -6.68 -6.77
CA LYS A 191 8.80 -5.52 -7.27
C LYS A 191 9.49 -5.81 -8.59
N LEU A 192 10.01 -7.02 -8.79
CA LEU A 192 10.53 -7.48 -10.08
C LEU A 192 9.43 -7.54 -11.15
N ARG A 193 8.21 -8.03 -10.82
CA ARG A 193 7.07 -7.98 -11.74
C ARG A 193 6.79 -6.55 -12.21
N TRP A 194 6.72 -5.59 -11.29
CA TRP A 194 6.47 -4.18 -11.61
C TRP A 194 7.63 -3.53 -12.37
N TYR A 195 8.87 -3.88 -12.02
CA TYR A 195 10.05 -3.44 -12.77
C TYR A 195 9.96 -3.89 -14.23
N LYS A 196 9.59 -5.16 -14.47
CA LYS A 196 9.40 -5.73 -15.80
C LYS A 196 8.25 -5.09 -16.57
N ILE A 197 7.10 -4.87 -15.93
CA ILE A 197 5.95 -4.19 -16.55
C ILE A 197 6.29 -2.76 -16.95
N ALA A 198 7.15 -2.08 -16.19
CA ALA A 198 7.65 -0.75 -16.51
C ALA A 198 8.86 -0.77 -17.47
N ASP A 199 8.95 -1.79 -18.33
CA ASP A 199 10.04 -2.02 -19.29
C ASP A 199 11.45 -1.92 -18.69
N ASN A 200 11.61 -2.33 -17.43
CA ASN A 200 12.87 -2.29 -16.69
C ASN A 200 13.44 -0.87 -16.46
N TYR A 201 12.62 0.17 -16.54
CA TYR A 201 13.06 1.56 -16.32
C TYR A 201 12.81 2.09 -14.90
N SER A 202 11.95 1.43 -14.12
CA SER A 202 11.58 1.94 -12.80
C SER A 202 12.69 1.72 -11.75
N GLN A 203 13.59 2.71 -11.64
CA GLN A 203 14.67 2.73 -10.64
C GLN A 203 14.15 2.58 -9.21
N LYS A 204 12.93 3.07 -8.93
CA LYS A 204 12.27 2.94 -7.63
C LYS A 204 12.01 1.46 -7.28
N GLN A 205 11.47 0.68 -8.21
CA GLN A 205 11.21 -0.75 -7.98
C GLN A 205 12.52 -1.53 -7.87
N TRP A 206 13.51 -1.21 -8.71
CA TRP A 206 14.83 -1.84 -8.64
C TRP A 206 15.52 -1.61 -7.30
N ARG A 207 15.53 -0.36 -6.80
CA ARG A 207 16.08 -0.03 -5.47
C ARG A 207 15.35 -0.75 -4.34
N ASP A 208 14.02 -0.85 -4.42
CA ASP A 208 13.23 -1.63 -3.46
C ASP A 208 13.71 -3.10 -3.43
N VAL A 209 13.96 -3.73 -4.60
CA VAL A 209 14.50 -5.10 -4.70
C VAL A 209 15.89 -5.21 -4.05
N LEU A 210 16.84 -4.39 -4.49
CA LEU A 210 18.22 -4.46 -3.98
C LEU A 210 18.29 -4.20 -2.47
N GLY A 211 17.47 -3.27 -1.98
CA GLY A 211 17.40 -2.93 -0.56
C GLY A 211 16.95 -4.11 0.30
N VAL A 212 15.90 -4.82 -0.13
CA VAL A 212 15.41 -6.01 0.59
C VAL A 212 16.44 -7.14 0.55
N LEU A 213 17.01 -7.44 -0.62
CA LEU A 213 18.02 -8.49 -0.77
C LEU A 213 19.23 -8.25 0.15
N LYS A 214 19.78 -7.03 0.16
CA LYS A 214 20.92 -6.67 1.03
C LYS A 214 20.55 -6.73 2.51
N ALA A 215 19.41 -6.19 2.89
CA ALA A 215 19.01 -6.09 4.30
C ALA A 215 18.59 -7.44 4.91
N ARG A 216 18.04 -8.36 4.11
CA ARG A 216 17.43 -9.61 4.59
C ARG A 216 18.13 -10.88 4.11
N ARG A 217 19.29 -10.78 3.44
CA ARG A 217 20.07 -11.92 2.91
C ARG A 217 20.14 -13.18 3.79
N LYS A 218 20.22 -13.04 5.12
CA LYS A 218 20.38 -14.17 6.06
C LYS A 218 19.10 -14.96 6.31
N ILE A 219 17.94 -14.39 6.01
CA ILE A 219 16.63 -14.99 6.31
C ILE A 219 15.82 -15.29 5.04
N LEU A 220 16.34 -14.92 3.87
CA LEU A 220 15.66 -15.14 2.59
C LEU A 220 15.70 -16.61 2.21
N ASP A 221 14.55 -17.09 1.73
CA ASP A 221 14.43 -18.39 1.07
C ASP A 221 14.76 -18.25 -0.43
N PHE A 222 16.02 -18.52 -0.79
CA PHE A 222 16.49 -18.44 -2.18
C PHE A 222 15.88 -19.49 -3.11
N ASN A 223 15.51 -20.66 -2.56
CA ASN A 223 14.83 -21.69 -3.34
C ASN A 223 13.43 -21.23 -3.73
N TYR A 224 12.70 -20.59 -2.80
CA TYR A 224 11.40 -19.98 -3.08
C TYR A 224 11.52 -18.86 -4.12
N LEU A 225 12.51 -17.97 -3.97
CA LEU A 225 12.76 -16.89 -4.94
C LEU A 225 12.99 -17.43 -6.36
N ARG A 226 13.86 -18.44 -6.51
CA ARG A 226 14.15 -19.06 -7.82
C ARG A 226 12.95 -19.80 -8.41
N LEU A 227 12.21 -20.53 -7.57
CA LEU A 227 11.00 -21.25 -8.00
C LEU A 227 9.97 -20.29 -8.60
N TRP A 228 9.63 -19.24 -7.85
CA TRP A 228 8.62 -18.29 -8.29
C TRP A 228 9.12 -17.33 -9.36
N SER A 229 10.40 -16.95 -9.37
CA SER A 229 10.95 -16.18 -10.48
C SER A 229 10.85 -16.96 -11.78
N ASN A 230 11.09 -18.28 -11.77
CA ASN A 230 10.91 -19.10 -12.96
C ASN A 230 9.44 -19.15 -13.41
N TYR A 231 8.51 -19.43 -12.49
CA TYR A 231 7.07 -19.43 -12.78
C TYR A 231 6.59 -18.09 -13.37
N LEU A 232 7.04 -16.97 -12.78
CA LEU A 232 6.67 -15.62 -13.18
C LEU A 232 7.47 -15.08 -14.38
N LYS A 233 8.44 -15.86 -14.92
CA LYS A 233 9.36 -15.45 -15.98
C LYS A 233 10.19 -14.20 -15.61
N LEU A 234 10.68 -14.14 -14.38
CA LEU A 234 11.50 -13.07 -13.79
C LEU A 234 12.95 -13.51 -13.49
N THR A 235 13.34 -14.71 -13.92
CA THR A 235 14.67 -15.25 -13.63
C THR A 235 15.81 -14.31 -14.07
N PRO A 236 15.83 -13.73 -15.28
CA PRO A 236 16.88 -12.79 -15.66
C PRO A 236 16.99 -11.58 -14.74
N GLU A 237 15.84 -11.03 -14.33
CA GLU A 237 15.80 -9.87 -13.45
C GLU A 237 16.22 -10.21 -12.01
N LEU A 238 15.89 -11.43 -11.53
CA LEU A 238 16.33 -11.91 -10.22
C LEU A 238 17.84 -12.16 -10.18
N GLU A 239 18.40 -12.86 -11.18
CA GLU A 239 19.84 -13.15 -11.22
C GLU A 239 20.67 -11.85 -11.30
N LYS A 240 20.24 -10.88 -12.12
CA LYS A 240 20.84 -9.55 -12.14
C LYS A 240 20.84 -8.89 -10.75
N ALA A 241 19.75 -9.04 -9.99
CA ALA A 241 19.66 -8.48 -8.65
C ALA A 241 20.60 -9.18 -7.66
N PHE A 242 20.76 -10.51 -7.77
CA PHE A 242 21.73 -11.27 -6.98
C PHE A 242 23.17 -10.84 -7.26
N ASP A 243 23.53 -10.67 -8.54
CA ASP A 243 24.85 -10.19 -8.94
C ASP A 243 25.14 -8.80 -8.38
N GLU A 244 24.24 -7.82 -8.55
CA GLU A 244 24.43 -6.44 -8.05
C GLU A 244 24.46 -6.34 -6.52
N THR A 245 23.89 -7.32 -5.82
CA THR A 245 23.86 -7.36 -4.35
C THR A 245 24.97 -8.22 -3.76
N ASN A 246 25.77 -8.91 -4.60
CA ASN A 246 26.72 -9.95 -4.19
C ASN A 246 26.07 -10.98 -3.25
N VAL A 247 24.81 -11.31 -3.49
CA VAL A 247 24.08 -12.31 -2.72
C VAL A 247 24.17 -13.62 -3.47
N VAL A 248 24.94 -14.56 -2.93
CA VAL A 248 24.99 -15.94 -3.43
C VAL A 248 23.96 -16.74 -2.64
N GLY A 249 22.86 -17.08 -3.31
CA GLY A 249 21.80 -17.95 -2.79
C GLY A 249 21.94 -19.39 -3.22
#